data_AF-A0A2V7TQX9-F1
#
_entry.id   AF-A0A2V7TQX9-F1
#
_cell.length_a   1.000
_cell.length_b   1.000
_cell.length_c   1.000
_cell.angle_alpha   90.00
_cell.angle_beta   90.00
_cell.angle_gamma   90.00
#
_symmetry.space_group_name_H-M   'P 1'
#
loop_
_entity.id
_entity.type
_entity.pdbx_description
1 polymer ?
#
loop_
_entity_poly.entity_id
_entity_poly.type
_entity_poly.pdbx_seq_one_letter_code
_entity_poly.pdbx_strand_id
1 'polypeptide(L)'
;MHWSSVREAHGAVAGTVLHVDRFGNLVTSIRAEAFESFGAVSVRLAGRALPFVGTYGDLTPGQAGALVGGSGRLEIAVREGSAAARLRARRGTPVVVSRSSPVRRVRRRP
;
A
#
# COMPACT_ATOMS: atom_id res chain seq x y z
N MET A 1 -10.16 22.33 11.85
CA MET A 1 -9.38 21.58 10.83
C MET A 1 -8.60 20.50 11.57
N HIS A 2 -9.13 19.27 11.67
CA HIS A 2 -8.49 18.19 12.43
C HIS A 2 -7.53 17.43 11.52
N TRP A 3 -6.24 17.60 11.76
CA TRP A 3 -5.19 16.71 11.26
C TRP A 3 -5.33 15.38 12.02
N SER A 4 -5.79 14.34 11.32
CA SER A 4 -5.93 13.00 11.88
C SER A 4 -4.56 12.50 12.35
N SER A 5 -4.40 12.37 13.67
CA SER A 5 -3.24 11.76 14.31
C SER A 5 -2.99 10.38 13.69
N VAL A 6 -1.79 10.18 13.14
CA VAL A 6 -1.29 8.84 12.88
C VAL A 6 -1.28 8.11 14.23
N ARG A 7 -2.15 7.12 14.41
CA ARG A 7 -2.12 6.24 15.58
C ARG A 7 -1.10 5.15 15.27
N GLU A 8 0.14 5.34 15.71
CA GLU A 8 1.11 4.26 15.78
C GLU A 8 0.64 3.26 16.84
N ALA A 9 0.22 2.09 16.40
CA ALA A 9 0.00 0.94 17.28
C ALA A 9 0.82 -0.22 16.72
N HIS A 10 1.88 -0.59 17.45
CA HIS A 10 2.59 -1.87 17.30
C HIS A 10 3.05 -2.22 15.86
N GLY A 11 3.82 -1.32 15.21
CA GLY A 11 4.42 -1.63 13.90
C GLY A 11 3.44 -1.56 12.74
N ALA A 12 2.44 -0.67 12.83
CA ALA A 12 1.54 -0.34 11.74
C ALA A 12 1.33 1.18 11.60
N VAL A 13 1.21 1.64 10.36
CA VAL A 13 0.87 3.01 9.95
C VAL A 13 -0.44 2.98 9.19
N ALA A 14 -1.40 3.80 9.62
CA ALA A 14 -2.67 3.98 8.93
C ALA A 14 -2.73 5.33 8.23
N GLY A 15 -3.37 5.36 7.07
CA GLY A 15 -3.59 6.55 6.27
C GLY A 15 -4.77 6.37 5.32
N THR A 16 -4.87 7.26 4.34
CA THR A 16 -5.95 7.23 3.35
C THR A 16 -5.44 7.63 1.97
N VAL A 17 -6.18 7.27 0.93
CA VAL A 17 -5.99 7.83 -0.41
C VAL A 17 -6.27 9.33 -0.39
N LEU A 18 -5.29 10.14 -0.79
CA LEU A 18 -5.42 11.60 -0.89
C LEU A 18 -6.11 12.03 -2.19
N HIS A 19 -5.73 11.41 -3.30
CA HIS A 19 -6.29 11.63 -4.62
C HIS A 19 -5.96 10.46 -5.57
N VAL A 20 -6.59 10.47 -6.73
CA VAL A 20 -6.30 9.59 -7.86
C VAL A 20 -5.55 10.40 -8.90
N ASP A 21 -4.39 9.93 -9.36
CA ASP A 21 -3.62 10.61 -10.41
C ASP A 21 -4.26 10.41 -11.80
N ARG A 22 -3.69 11.04 -12.84
CA ARG A 22 -4.22 10.94 -14.21
C ARG A 22 -4.17 9.53 -14.81
N PHE A 23 -3.34 8.63 -14.29
CA PHE A 23 -3.21 7.25 -14.74
C PHE A 23 -4.13 6.30 -13.98
N GLY A 24 -4.75 6.78 -12.90
CA GLY A 24 -5.60 5.98 -12.04
C GLY A 24 -4.88 5.36 -10.84
N ASN A 25 -3.63 5.75 -10.56
CA ASN A 25 -2.94 5.34 -9.34
C ASN A 25 -3.50 6.08 -8.13
N LEU A 26 -3.47 5.44 -6.97
CA LEU A 26 -3.93 6.02 -5.72
C LEU A 26 -2.73 6.58 -4.96
N VAL A 27 -2.65 7.91 -4.86
CA VAL A 27 -1.64 8.57 -4.02
C VAL A 27 -2.13 8.61 -2.59
N THR A 28 -1.36 8.09 -1.64
CA THR A 28 -1.80 7.97 -0.24
C THR A 28 -1.18 9.04 0.67
N SER A 29 -1.76 9.20 1.86
CA SER A 29 -1.23 10.08 2.89
C SER A 29 0.02 9.52 3.58
N ILE A 30 0.36 8.26 3.32
CA ILE A 30 1.46 7.54 3.98
C ILE A 30 2.75 7.86 3.25
N ARG A 31 3.72 8.42 3.97
CA ARG A 31 5.06 8.62 3.46
C ARG A 31 5.97 7.43 3.79
N ALA A 32 6.98 7.19 2.96
CA ALA A 32 7.92 6.08 3.13
C ALA A 32 8.64 6.12 4.48
N GLU A 33 8.99 7.31 4.95
CA GLU A 33 9.71 7.50 6.22
C GLU A 33 8.91 7.00 7.43
N ALA A 34 7.57 6.92 7.32
CA ALA A 34 6.72 6.41 8.39
C ALA A 34 6.85 4.89 8.61
N PHE A 35 7.34 4.14 7.61
CA PHE A 35 7.42 2.68 7.68
C PHE A 35 8.77 2.12 7.21
N GLU A 36 9.78 2.96 7.00
CA GLU A 36 11.13 2.54 6.61
C GLU A 36 11.76 1.58 7.64
N SER A 37 11.48 1.78 8.92
CA SER A 37 11.99 0.96 10.03
C SER A 37 11.26 -0.37 10.20
N PHE A 38 10.27 -0.69 9.36
CA PHE A 38 9.47 -1.91 9.49
C PHE A 38 10.15 -3.14 8.88
N GLY A 39 11.18 -2.94 8.05
CA GLY A 39 11.77 -4.02 7.27
C GLY A 39 10.77 -4.55 6.24
N ALA A 40 10.44 -5.84 6.31
CA ALA A 40 9.41 -6.41 5.45
C ALA A 40 8.01 -5.89 5.85
N VAL A 41 7.23 -5.43 4.87
CA VAL A 41 5.91 -4.82 5.11
C VAL A 41 4.77 -5.57 4.43
N SER A 42 3.57 -5.41 4.97
CA SER A 42 2.30 -5.79 4.36
C SER A 42 1.46 -4.54 4.16
N VAL A 43 0.87 -4.39 2.97
CA VAL A 43 0.01 -3.25 2.62
C VAL A 43 -1.42 -3.71 2.42
N ARG A 44 -2.38 -2.99 3.00
CA ARG A 44 -3.82 -3.24 2.85
C ARG A 44 -4.55 -1.97 2.41
N LEU A 45 -5.40 -2.09 1.41
CA LEU A 45 -6.34 -1.05 0.95
C LEU A 45 -7.77 -1.52 1.25
N ALA A 46 -8.50 -0.79 2.10
CA ALA A 46 -9.84 -1.19 2.55
C ALA A 46 -9.91 -2.67 2.99
N GLY A 47 -8.88 -3.14 3.71
CA GLY A 47 -8.76 -4.52 4.17
C GLY A 47 -8.21 -5.52 3.14
N ARG A 48 -8.13 -5.18 1.85
CA ARG A 48 -7.55 -6.04 0.81
C ARG A 48 -6.03 -5.96 0.81
N ALA A 49 -5.36 -7.10 0.97
CA ALA A 49 -3.90 -7.17 0.90
C ALA A 49 -3.40 -6.95 -0.53
N LEU A 50 -2.31 -6.19 -0.64
CA LEU A 50 -1.61 -5.89 -1.89
C LEU A 50 -0.12 -6.23 -1.72
N PRO A 51 0.55 -6.75 -2.76
CA PRO A 51 1.99 -6.91 -2.73
C PRO A 51 2.65 -5.54 -2.64
N PHE A 52 3.68 -5.42 -1.80
CA PHE A 52 4.59 -4.28 -1.79
C PHE A 52 5.78 -4.60 -2.68
N VAL A 53 6.02 -3.77 -3.69
CA VAL A 53 7.06 -3.98 -4.70
C VAL A 53 8.01 -2.79 -4.74
N GLY A 54 9.22 -2.98 -5.27
CA GLY A 54 10.23 -1.92 -5.35
C GLY A 54 9.88 -0.90 -6.43
N THR A 55 9.43 -1.37 -7.59
CA THR A 55 9.10 -0.53 -8.73
C THR A 55 7.82 -0.97 -9.43
N TYR A 56 7.27 -0.10 -10.27
CA TYR A 56 6.12 -0.42 -11.11
C TYR A 56 6.39 -1.60 -12.06
N GLY A 57 7.64 -1.79 -12.51
CA GLY A 57 8.04 -2.86 -13.42
C GLY A 57 7.95 -4.26 -12.81
N ASP A 58 7.97 -4.35 -11.48
CA ASP A 58 7.88 -5.62 -10.73
C ASP A 58 6.46 -6.22 -10.75
N LEU A 59 5.46 -5.42 -11.13
CA LEU A 59 4.08 -5.89 -11.28
C LEU A 59 3.92 -6.60 -12.62
N THR A 60 3.15 -7.67 -12.66
CA THR A 60 2.69 -8.25 -13.93
C THR A 60 1.54 -7.43 -14.53
N PRO A 61 1.34 -7.39 -15.86
CA PRO A 61 0.22 -6.67 -16.47
C PRO A 61 -1.13 -6.99 -15.81
N GLY A 62 -1.88 -5.96 -15.43
CA GLY A 62 -3.15 -6.08 -14.69
C GLY A 62 -3.01 -6.40 -13.19
N GLN A 63 -1.81 -6.64 -12.66
CA GLN A 63 -1.60 -6.84 -11.23
C GLN A 63 -1.68 -5.51 -10.48
N ALA A 64 -2.42 -5.52 -9.36
CA ALA A 64 -2.42 -4.41 -8.41
C ALA A 64 -1.29 -4.60 -7.40
N GLY A 65 -0.61 -3.51 -7.03
CA GLY A 65 0.40 -3.51 -5.99
C GLY A 65 0.65 -2.13 -5.41
N ALA A 66 1.36 -2.11 -4.29
CA ALA A 66 1.79 -0.90 -3.62
C ALA A 66 3.30 -0.71 -3.82
N LEU A 67 3.73 0.52 -4.01
CA LEU A 67 5.13 0.90 -4.16
C LEU A 67 5.36 2.29 -3.60
N VAL A 68 6.62 2.68 -3.38
CA VAL A 68 6.97 4.07 -3.08
C VAL A 68 7.19 4.79 -4.40
N GLY A 69 6.36 5.78 -4.70
CA GLY A 69 6.51 6.63 -5.88
C GLY A 69 7.61 7.67 -5.72
N GLY A 70 7.94 8.38 -6.81
CA GLY A 70 9.00 9.39 -6.82
C GLY A 70 8.79 10.57 -5.87
N SER A 71 7.56 10.75 -5.35
CA SER A 71 7.23 11.76 -4.33
C SER A 71 7.56 11.33 -2.89
N GLY A 72 8.11 10.13 -2.69
CA GLY A 72 8.36 9.55 -1.36
C GLY A 72 7.10 9.07 -0.63
N ARG A 73 5.97 8.99 -1.35
CA ARG A 73 4.69 8.49 -0.81
C ARG A 73 4.44 7.06 -1.24
N LEU A 74 3.72 6.33 -0.41
CA LEU A 74 3.13 5.07 -0.82
C LEU A 74 2.04 5.33 -1.86
N GLU A 75 2.14 4.67 -2.99
CA GLU A 75 1.20 4.69 -4.09
C GLU A 75 0.66 3.28 -4.31
N ILE A 76 -0.59 3.18 -4.77
CA ILE A 76 -1.18 1.91 -5.21
C ILE A 76 -1.46 2.01 -6.70
N ALA A 77 -0.86 1.10 -7.44
CA ALA A 77 -0.87 1.09 -8.89
C ALA A 77 -1.39 -0.25 -9.44
N VAL A 78 -1.84 -0.23 -10.68
CA VAL A 78 -2.10 -1.42 -11.47
C VAL A 78 -1.25 -1.32 -12.72
N ARG A 79 -0.47 -2.37 -13.03
CA ARG A 79 0.28 -2.35 -14.28
C ARG A 79 -0.67 -2.33 -15.47
N GLU A 80 -0.49 -1.37 -16.37
CA GLU A 80 -1.31 -1.19 -17.56
C GLU A 80 -2.82 -1.04 -17.25
N GLY A 81 -3.14 -0.38 -16.14
CA GLY A 81 -4.54 -0.13 -15.79
C GLY A 81 -4.73 0.87 -14.65
N SER A 82 -6.00 1.21 -14.39
CA SER A 82 -6.38 2.12 -13.30
C SER A 82 -6.57 1.35 -11.99
N ALA A 83 -5.80 1.69 -10.97
CA ALA A 83 -5.97 1.14 -9.62
C ALA A 83 -7.30 1.58 -9.00
N ALA A 84 -7.71 2.84 -9.20
CA ALA A 84 -9.00 3.35 -8.76
C ALA A 84 -10.17 2.52 -9.32
N ALA A 85 -10.15 2.24 -10.64
CA ALA A 85 -11.19 1.44 -11.27
C ALA A 85 -11.16 -0.02 -10.80
N ARG A 86 -9.98 -0.66 -10.84
CA ARG A 86 -9.83 -2.10 -10.53
C ARG A 86 -10.10 -2.42 -9.06
N LEU A 87 -9.72 -1.53 -8.15
CA LEU A 87 -9.89 -1.70 -6.70
C LEU A 87 -11.13 -0.99 -6.16
N ARG A 88 -11.89 -0.30 -7.01
CA ARG A 88 -13.07 0.52 -6.65
C ARG A 88 -12.79 1.50 -5.51
N ALA A 89 -11.59 2.06 -5.53
CA ALA A 89 -11.07 2.94 -4.49
C ALA A 89 -11.03 4.39 -4.95
N ARG A 90 -11.23 5.29 -4.01
CA ARG A 90 -11.29 6.75 -4.21
C ARG A 90 -10.63 7.50 -3.06
N ARG A 91 -10.54 8.82 -3.16
CA ARG A 91 -10.13 9.69 -2.03
C ARG A 91 -10.85 9.29 -0.74
N GLY A 92 -10.09 9.21 0.35
CA GLY A 92 -10.57 8.79 1.67
C GLY A 92 -10.58 7.28 1.90
N THR A 93 -10.31 6.45 0.88
CA THR A 93 -10.22 4.99 1.08
C THR A 93 -9.08 4.67 2.05
N PRO A 94 -9.31 3.88 3.12
CA PRO A 94 -8.30 3.62 4.13
C PRO A 94 -7.18 2.71 3.61
N VAL A 95 -5.96 3.03 4.03
CA VAL A 95 -4.73 2.29 3.71
C VAL A 95 -3.99 1.99 5.00
N VAL A 96 -3.48 0.78 5.15
CA VAL A 96 -2.66 0.38 6.29
C VAL A 96 -1.39 -0.27 5.78
N VAL A 97 -0.25 0.14 6.34
CA VAL A 97 1.04 -0.54 6.22
C VAL A 97 1.37 -1.14 7.57
N SER A 98 1.77 -2.40 7.63
CA SER A 98 2.24 -3.02 8.86
C SER A 98 3.51 -3.81 8.61
N ARG A 99 4.28 -4.09 9.66
CA ARG A 99 5.33 -5.12 9.61
C ARG A 99 4.72 -6.43 9.13
N SER A 100 5.38 -7.11 8.19
CA SER A 100 5.02 -8.48 7.86
C SER A 100 5.62 -9.38 8.95
N SER A 101 4.77 -10.21 9.57
CA SER A 101 5.30 -11.36 10.29
C SER A 101 5.84 -12.34 9.24
N PRO A 102 7.02 -12.95 9.43
CA PRO A 102 7.48 -14.00 8.53
C PRO A 102 6.36 -15.04 8.43
N VAL A 103 5.93 -15.33 7.20
CA VAL A 103 4.97 -16.41 6.95
C VAL A 103 5.61 -17.67 7.52
N ARG A 104 5.08 -18.17 8.63
CA ARG A 104 5.48 -19.44 9.20
C ARG A 104 5.08 -20.50 8.18
N ARG A 105 6.01 -20.91 7.30
CA ARG A 105 5.78 -22.02 6.37
C ARG A 105 5.38 -23.22 7.22
N VAL A 106 4.10 -23.57 7.20
CA VAL A 106 3.65 -24.86 7.70
C VAL A 106 4.34 -25.88 6.81
N ARG A 107 5.35 -26.56 7.36
CA ARG A 107 5.95 -27.73 6.74
C ARG A 107 4.80 -28.74 6.58
N ARG A 108 4.29 -28.90 5.36
CA ARG A 108 3.53 -30.09 5.01
C ARG A 108 4.50 -31.26 5.18
N ARG A 109 4.27 -32.08 6.21
CA ARG A 109 4.97 -33.37 6.33
C ARG A 109 4.53 -34.24 5.15
N PRO A 110 5.45 -35.01 4.55
CA PRO A 110 5.11 -36.01 3.55
C PRO A 110 4.18 -37.08 4.13
#